data_AF-A0A401TEY1-F1
#
_entry.id   AF-A0A401TEY1-F1
#
_cell.length_a   1.000
_cell.length_b   1.000
_cell.length_c   1.000
_cell.angle_alpha   90.00
_cell.angle_beta   90.00
_cell.angle_gamma   90.00
#
_symmetry.space_group_name_H-M   'P 1'
#
loop_
_entity.id
_entity.type
_entity.pdbx_description
1 polymer ?
#
loop_
_entity_poly.entity_id
_entity_poly.type
_entity_poly.pdbx_seq_one_letter_code
_entity_poly.pdbx_strand_id
1 'polypeptide(L)' 'RQNPTMFAWEIRDRLLAESVCANDTVPSVSSINRIIRTKVQQPFHLPLEDHSRTLSPTHTL' A
#
# COMPACT_ATOMS: atom_id res chain seq x y z
N ARG A 1 10.24 11.92 -8.46
CA ARG A 1 8.97 12.51 -8.98
C ARG A 1 8.15 11.38 -9.55
N GLN A 2 7.14 10.95 -8.81
CA GLN A 2 6.24 9.86 -9.18
C GLN A 2 5.27 10.42 -10.22
N ASN A 3 5.46 10.11 -11.50
CA ASN A 3 4.60 10.63 -12.57
C ASN A 3 3.24 9.91 -12.49
N PRO A 4 2.17 10.54 -12.00
CA PRO A 4 0.86 9.93 -11.96
C PRO A 4 0.18 10.29 -13.27
N THR A 5 0.52 9.58 -14.35
CA THR A 5 -0.11 9.84 -15.66
C THR A 5 -1.58 9.42 -15.69
N MET A 6 -2.02 8.63 -14.71
CA MET A 6 -3.39 8.12 -14.60
C MET A 6 -4.00 8.55 -13.26
N PHE A 7 -5.21 9.09 -13.30
CA PHE A 7 -5.97 9.53 -12.14
C PHE A 7 -6.55 8.34 -11.36
N ALA A 8 -6.83 8.55 -10.07
CA ALA A 8 -7.37 7.51 -9.19
C ALA A 8 -8.74 6.97 -9.64
N TRP A 9 -9.56 7.78 -10.32
CA TRP A 9 -10.83 7.33 -10.89
C TRP A 9 -10.62 6.45 -12.14
N GLU A 10 -9.61 6.73 -12.97
CA GLU A 10 -9.27 5.89 -14.13
C GLU A 10 -8.78 4.52 -13.68
N ILE A 11 -8.00 4.47 -12.60
CA ILE A 11 -7.55 3.22 -11.98
C ILE A 11 -8.76 2.41 -11.48
N ARG A 12 -9.76 3.06 -10.89
CA ARG A 12 -11.01 2.39 -10.46
C ARG A 12 -11.71 1.73 -11.65
N ASP A 13 -11.87 2.48 -12.75
CA ASP A 13 -12.55 1.99 -13.94
C ASP A 13 -11.80 0.81 -14.58
N ARG A 14 -10.47 0.90 -14.60
CA ARG A 14 -9.62 -0.16 -15.11
C ARG A 14 -9.68 -1.44 -14.26
N LEU A 15 -9.71 -1.32 -12.93
CA LEU A 15 -9.88 -2.48 -12.02
C LEU A 15 -11.21 -3.21 -12.25
N LEU A 16 -12.27 -2.47 -12.59
CA LEU A 16 -13.58 -3.03 -12.94
C LEU A 16 -13.54 -3.68 -14.33
N ALA A 17 -12.94 -3.00 -15.32
CA ALA A 17 -12.83 -3.50 -16.69
C ALA A 17 -11.97 -4.79 -16.78
N GLU A 18 -10.87 -4.85 -16.02
CA GLU A 18 -10.00 -6.03 -15.93
C GLU A 18 -10.58 -7.12 -15.01
N SER A 19 -11.77 -6.90 -14.43
CA SER A 19 -12.44 -7.83 -13.51
C SER A 19 -11.61 -8.23 -12.27
N VAL A 20 -10.65 -7.38 -11.89
CA VAL A 20 -9.81 -7.58 -10.69
C VAL A 20 -10.62 -7.31 -9.42
N CYS A 21 -11.51 -6.32 -9.48
CA CYS A 21 -12.46 -6.01 -8.42
C CYS A 21 -13.87 -5.94 -8.99
N ALA A 22 -14.86 -6.34 -8.19
CA ALA A 22 -16.29 -6.13 -8.47
C ALA A 22 -16.72 -4.76 -7.94
N ASN A 23 -17.93 -4.31 -8.30
CA ASN A 23 -18.48 -3.03 -7.81
C ASN A 23 -18.51 -2.93 -6.27
N ASP A 24 -18.64 -4.06 -5.58
CA ASP A 24 -18.67 -4.11 -4.11
C ASP A 24 -17.25 -4.16 -3.50
N THR A 25 -16.27 -4.69 -4.23
CA THR A 25 -14.89 -4.90 -3.74
C THR A 25 -13.91 -3.84 -4.23
N VAL A 26 -14.33 -2.97 -5.15
CA VAL A 26 -13.48 -1.91 -5.69
C VAL A 26 -13.22 -0.84 -4.63
N PRO A 27 -11.95 -0.46 -4.38
CA PRO A 27 -11.62 0.53 -3.37
C PRO A 27 -12.09 1.94 -3.77
N SER A 28 -12.33 2.79 -2.78
CA SER A 28 -12.65 4.20 -3.00
C SER A 28 -11.49 4.97 -3.62
N VAL A 29 -11.79 6.07 -4.32
CA VAL A 29 -10.80 6.98 -4.92
C VAL A 29 -9.77 7.47 -3.89
N SER A 30 -10.19 7.72 -2.65
CA SER A 30 -9.31 8.10 -1.54
C SER A 30 -8.37 6.97 -1.13
N SER A 31 -8.88 5.73 -1.03
CA SER A 31 -8.06 4.55 -0.75
C SER A 31 -7.04 4.27 -1.85
N ILE A 32 -7.45 4.42 -3.12
CA ILE A 32 -6.56 4.31 -4.29
C ILE A 32 -5.43 5.35 -4.19
N ASN A 33 -5.74 6.61 -3.91
CA ASN A 33 -4.73 7.66 -3.72
C ASN A 33 -3.76 7.35 -2.56
N ARG A 34 -4.26 6.76 -1.47
CA ARG A 34 -3.43 6.33 -0.34
C ARG A 34 -2.46 5.23 -0.77
N ILE A 35 -2.95 4.21 -1.47
CA ILE A 35 -2.13 3.08 -1.94
C ILE A 35 -1.08 3.53 -2.95
N ILE A 36 -1.44 4.38 -3.91
CA ILE A 36 -0.49 4.91 -4.90
C ILE A 36 0.67 5.62 -4.16
N ARG A 37 0.36 6.49 -3.20
CA ARG A 37 1.41 7.22 -2.46
C ARG A 37 2.25 6.31 -1.55
N THR A 38 1.64 5.33 -0.87
CA THR A 38 2.32 4.38 0.03
C THR A 38 3.13 3.34 -0.74
N LYS A 39 2.48 2.60 -1.66
CA LYS A 39 2.99 2.13 -2.96
C LYS A 39 4.45 2.44 -3.26
N VAL A 40 4.62 3.72 -3.60
CA VAL A 40 5.82 4.16 -4.27
C VAL A 40 6.75 5.01 -3.39
N GLN A 41 6.41 5.15 -2.11
CA GLN A 41 7.32 5.65 -1.09
C GLN A 41 7.85 4.56 -0.16
N GLN A 42 7.27 3.36 -0.13
CA GLN A 42 7.69 2.30 0.79
C GLN A 42 7.86 0.95 0.10
N PRO A 43 9.08 0.53 -0.25
CA PRO A 43 9.41 -0.88 -0.27
C PRO A 43 9.41 -1.37 1.20
N PHE A 44 8.36 -2.08 1.62
CA PHE A 44 8.36 -2.94 2.82
C PHE A 44 8.59 -2.30 4.21
N HIS A 45 7.85 -1.26 4.59
CA HIS A 45 7.63 -0.99 6.02
C HIS A 45 6.16 -1.22 6.40
N LEU A 46 5.83 -2.48 6.70
CA LEU A 46 4.69 -2.79 7.58
C LEU A 46 5.07 -2.30 8.99
N PRO A 47 4.21 -1.53 9.68
CA PRO A 47 4.37 -1.34 11.11
C PRO A 47 3.76 -2.55 11.84
N LEU A 48 4.65 -3.31 12.51
CA LEU A 48 4.43 -4.03 13.77
C LEU A 48 3.41 -5.18 13.76
N GLU A 49 3.93 -6.41 13.63
CA GLU A 49 3.54 -7.45 14.57
C GLU A 49 4.64 -7.57 15.64
N ASP A 50 4.29 -7.11 16.83
CA ASP A 50 4.88 -7.47 18.10
C ASP A 50 4.78 -8.99 18.28
N HIS A 51 5.84 -9.71 17.94
CA HIS A 51 6.11 -11.04 18.49
C HIS A 51 7.51 -11.02 19.12
N SER A 52 7.58 -10.42 20.31
CA SER A 52 8.17 -11.09 21.47
C SER A 52 9.37 -12.01 21.20
N ARG A 53 10.50 -11.46 20.74
CA ARG A 53 11.81 -12.08 20.94
C ARG A 53 12.85 -11.00 21.23
N THR A 54 12.95 -10.74 22.52
CA THR A 54 14.14 -10.23 23.22
C THR A 54 15.43 -10.84 22.67
N LEU A 55 16.19 -10.07 21.88
CA LEU A 55 17.65 -10.19 21.85
C LEU A 55 18.23 -8.77 21.78
N SER A 56 18.51 -8.25 22.97
CA SER A 56 19.30 -7.06 23.23
C SER A 56 20.68 -7.13 22.55
N PRO A 57 21.22 -6.03 22.00
CA PRO A 57 22.65 -5.92 21.77
C PRO A 57 23.27 -5.37 23.06
N THR A 58 23.55 -6.24 24.02
CA THR A 58 24.34 -5.84 25.18
C THR A 58 25.80 -5.79 24.76
N HIS A 59 26.26 -4.59 24.43
CA HIS A 59 27.65 -4.21 24.64
C HIS A 59 28.01 -4.55 26.10
N THR A 60 28.91 -5.50 26.35
CA THR A 60 29.87 -5.56 27.47
C THR A 60 30.60 -6.91 27.44
N LEU A 61 31.81 -6.91 26.90
CA LEU A 61 33.03 -7.40 27.59
C LEU A 61 34.25 -6.90 26.82
#